data_AF-D4CVK0-F1
#
_entry.id   AF-D4CVK0-F1
#
_cell.length_a   1.000
_cell.length_b   1.000
_cell.length_c   1.000
_cell.angle_alpha   90.00
_cell.angle_beta   90.00
_cell.angle_gamma   90.00
#
_symmetry.space_group_name_H-M   'P 1'
#
loop_
_entity.id
_entity.type
_entity.pdbx_description
1 polymer ?
#
loop_
_entity_poly.entity_id
_entity_poly.type
_entity_poly.pdbx_seq_one_letter_code
_entity_poly.pdbx_strand_id
1 'polypeptide(L)'
;NVDGTSASTLVKSGEEVVFKAGDNLVVKQDLSTGKQEYTYKLNKDLTGLDSVTSKKLTVPGTGGKDTVIDSNGINAGGNKITNVAPGVVGTDAVNVSQLTKLATNTIQLGGDNASVTATQQLDKTGGIKFNIVGENGITTKAAGDKVTIGVDTNTIGANIKLKYKSNSDATTAQEVKLSDGLNFKDGKFTTASVGANGEVKYDTVTQGITVTDGKATVPTTDGLTTAKDIANVVNNLGWK
;
A
#
# COMPACT_ATOMS: atom_id res chain seq x y z
N ASN A 1 57.63 37.62 -23.12
CA ASN A 1 57.89 36.21 -23.47
C ASN A 1 58.38 36.14 -24.89
N VAL A 2 59.67 35.90 -25.06
CA VAL A 2 60.20 35.37 -26.31
C VAL A 2 60.19 33.85 -26.18
N ASP A 3 59.90 33.15 -27.26
CA ASP A 3 60.14 31.72 -27.29
C ASP A 3 61.67 31.51 -27.38
N GLY A 4 62.26 30.97 -26.32
CA GLY A 4 63.72 30.84 -26.15
C GLY A 4 64.37 31.93 -25.27
N THR A 5 65.68 32.11 -25.43
CA THR A 5 66.49 33.05 -24.63
C THR A 5 66.55 34.43 -25.28
N SER A 6 66.26 35.49 -24.54
CA SER A 6 66.39 36.86 -25.03
C SER A 6 67.86 37.21 -25.32
N ALA A 7 68.13 37.71 -26.54
CA ALA A 7 69.44 38.23 -26.94
C ALA A 7 69.27 39.63 -27.55
N SER A 8 70.13 40.57 -27.13
CA SER A 8 70.16 41.91 -27.72
C SER A 8 70.94 41.89 -29.02
N THR A 9 70.32 42.33 -30.11
CA THR A 9 70.95 42.40 -31.44
C THR A 9 70.90 43.84 -31.94
N LEU A 10 72.06 44.39 -32.31
CA LEU A 10 72.14 45.73 -32.90
C LEU A 10 71.57 45.69 -34.33
N VAL A 11 70.55 46.51 -34.59
CA VAL A 11 70.04 46.75 -35.95
C VAL A 11 70.86 47.89 -36.55
N LYS A 12 71.65 47.59 -37.59
CA LYS A 12 72.46 48.60 -38.30
C LYS A 12 71.59 49.41 -39.25
N SER A 13 72.05 50.60 -39.65
CA SER A 13 71.37 51.39 -40.69
C SER A 13 71.28 50.59 -41.99
N GLY A 14 70.07 50.49 -42.55
CA GLY A 14 69.79 49.71 -43.76
C GLY A 14 69.35 48.26 -43.53
N GLU A 15 69.36 47.76 -42.29
CA GLU A 15 68.90 46.42 -41.95
C GLU A 15 67.38 46.38 -41.65
N GLU A 16 66.76 45.22 -41.85
CA GLU A 16 65.34 45.00 -41.60
C GLU A 16 65.07 44.36 -40.24
N VAL A 17 63.89 44.67 -39.69
CA VAL A 17 63.33 43.96 -38.53
C VAL A 17 62.10 43.20 -39.00
N VAL A 18 62.12 41.87 -38.85
CA VAL A 18 61.02 41.00 -39.26
C VAL A 18 60.19 40.59 -38.04
N PHE A 19 58.90 40.88 -38.08
CA PHE A 19 57.92 40.41 -37.10
C PHE A 19 57.20 39.17 -37.64
N LYS A 20 57.51 38.00 -37.09
CA LYS A 20 56.79 36.76 -37.39
C LYS A 20 55.73 36.52 -36.30
N ALA A 21 54.49 36.31 -36.71
CA ALA A 21 53.41 35.90 -35.82
C ALA A 21 53.22 34.38 -35.93
N GLY A 22 53.10 33.69 -34.79
CA GLY A 22 52.74 32.27 -34.77
C GLY A 22 51.24 32.05 -35.01
N ASP A 23 50.80 30.80 -35.08
CA ASP A 23 49.46 30.39 -35.55
C ASP A 23 48.28 31.10 -34.88
N ASN A 24 48.40 31.51 -33.62
CA ASN A 24 47.32 32.11 -32.83
C ASN A 24 47.46 33.64 -32.66
N LEU A 25 48.47 34.26 -33.28
CA LEU A 25 48.76 35.68 -33.19
C LEU A 25 48.68 36.34 -34.56
N VAL A 26 48.15 37.55 -34.62
CA VAL A 26 48.19 38.40 -35.81
C VAL A 26 48.83 39.73 -35.45
N VAL A 27 49.72 40.20 -36.30
CA VAL A 27 50.35 41.52 -36.21
C VAL A 27 49.88 42.36 -37.39
N LYS A 28 49.12 43.43 -37.13
CA LYS A 28 48.79 44.45 -38.13
C LYS A 28 49.86 45.54 -38.07
N GLN A 29 50.46 45.87 -39.22
CA GLN A 29 51.35 47.01 -39.38
C GLN A 29 50.59 48.18 -40.01
N ASP A 30 50.74 49.37 -39.45
CA ASP A 30 50.18 50.62 -39.97
C ASP A 30 51.30 51.67 -39.99
N LEU A 31 51.87 51.90 -41.17
CA LEU A 31 53.09 52.68 -41.35
C LEU A 31 52.77 53.97 -42.10
N SER A 32 53.13 55.10 -41.51
CA SER A 32 52.99 56.43 -42.11
C SER A 32 54.23 57.27 -41.80
N THR A 33 54.40 58.39 -42.49
CA THR A 33 55.59 59.25 -42.32
C THR A 33 55.71 59.71 -40.86
N GLY A 34 56.79 59.30 -40.19
CA GLY A 34 57.06 59.63 -38.79
C GLY A 34 56.31 58.78 -37.76
N LYS A 35 55.48 57.81 -38.17
CA LYS A 35 54.73 56.93 -37.25
C LYS A 35 54.82 55.47 -37.68
N GLN A 36 55.24 54.62 -36.75
CA GLN A 36 55.23 53.16 -36.90
C GLN A 36 54.29 52.58 -35.84
N GLU A 37 53.18 51.96 -36.26
CA GLU A 37 52.20 51.38 -35.35
C GLU A 37 52.01 49.89 -35.64
N TYR A 38 52.05 49.08 -34.58
CA TYR A 38 51.90 47.62 -34.64
C TYR A 38 50.82 47.19 -33.66
N THR A 39 49.76 46.57 -34.17
CA THR A 39 48.67 46.05 -33.34
C THR A 39 48.74 44.53 -33.27
N TYR A 40 48.86 44.00 -32.06
CA TYR A 40 48.81 42.57 -31.77
C TYR A 40 47.38 42.17 -31.43
N LYS A 41 46.88 41.12 -32.07
CA LYS A 41 45.58 40.53 -31.76
C LYS A 41 45.67 39.02 -31.80
N LEU A 42 44.82 38.36 -31.04
CA LEU A 42 44.59 36.93 -31.17
C LEU A 42 43.82 36.63 -32.45
N ASN A 43 44.06 35.46 -33.03
CA ASN A 43 43.14 34.92 -34.03
C ASN A 43 41.75 34.69 -33.43
N LYS A 44 40.71 34.85 -34.25
CA LYS A 44 39.33 34.64 -33.79
C LYS A 44 39.10 33.18 -33.42
N ASP A 45 39.65 32.28 -34.22
CA ASP A 45 39.66 30.85 -33.98
C ASP A 45 41.07 30.46 -33.56
N LEU A 46 41.24 30.15 -32.28
CA LEU A 46 42.50 29.63 -31.77
C LEU A 46 42.57 28.13 -32.06
N THR A 47 43.63 27.68 -32.70
CA THR A 47 43.82 26.27 -33.07
C THR A 47 45.10 25.72 -32.46
N GLY A 48 45.21 24.38 -32.37
CA GLY A 48 46.41 23.71 -31.86
C GLY A 48 46.74 23.98 -30.38
N LEU A 49 45.76 24.39 -29.57
CA LEU A 49 45.95 24.54 -28.13
C LEU A 49 45.82 23.18 -27.43
N ASP A 50 46.80 22.81 -26.60
CA ASP A 50 46.73 21.59 -25.79
C ASP A 50 45.79 21.73 -24.58
N SER A 51 45.76 22.91 -23.96
CA SER A 51 44.90 23.16 -22.79
C SER A 51 44.55 24.63 -22.63
N VAL A 52 43.38 24.87 -22.03
CA VAL A 52 42.95 26.19 -21.55
C VAL A 52 42.42 25.99 -20.13
N THR A 53 43.00 26.69 -19.16
CA THR A 53 42.52 26.69 -17.79
C THR A 53 41.70 27.95 -17.53
N SER A 54 40.44 27.79 -17.14
CA SER A 54 39.58 28.88 -16.68
C SER A 54 39.00 28.55 -15.31
N LYS A 55 38.75 29.58 -14.50
CA LYS A 55 38.02 29.43 -13.22
C LYS A 55 36.53 29.18 -13.43
N LYS A 56 35.99 29.67 -14.56
CA LYS A 56 34.56 29.63 -14.88
C LYS A 56 34.36 29.69 -16.38
N LEU A 57 33.56 28.79 -16.92
CA LEU A 57 33.02 28.88 -18.27
C LEU A 57 31.54 29.23 -18.18
N THR A 58 31.14 30.30 -18.86
CA THR A 58 29.75 30.73 -18.95
C THR A 58 29.33 30.72 -20.41
N VAL A 59 28.27 30.00 -20.73
CA VAL A 59 27.57 30.07 -22.02
C VAL A 59 26.31 30.90 -21.80
N PRO A 60 26.26 32.16 -22.28
CA PRO A 60 25.12 33.03 -22.07
C PRO A 60 23.85 32.46 -22.70
N GLY A 61 22.78 32.40 -21.91
CA GLY A 61 21.45 31.99 -22.36
C GLY A 61 20.52 33.18 -22.50
N THR A 62 19.36 32.96 -23.13
CA THR A 62 18.31 33.99 -23.17
C THR A 62 17.57 34.06 -21.82
N GLY A 63 17.18 35.26 -21.41
CA GLY A 63 16.44 35.46 -20.15
C GLY A 63 17.21 35.10 -18.88
N GLY A 64 18.54 35.22 -18.89
CA GLY A 64 19.40 34.93 -17.74
C GLY A 64 19.64 33.44 -17.48
N LYS A 65 19.33 32.57 -18.45
CA LYS A 65 19.48 31.12 -18.36
C LYS A 65 20.88 30.65 -18.77
N ASP A 66 21.90 31.20 -18.13
CA ASP A 66 23.29 30.90 -18.47
C ASP A 66 23.66 29.49 -18.02
N THR A 67 24.37 28.75 -18.89
CA THR A 67 24.98 27.48 -18.50
C THR A 67 26.39 27.75 -17.99
N VAL A 68 26.71 27.22 -16.81
CA VAL A 68 27.97 27.50 -16.13
C VAL A 68 28.67 26.19 -15.78
N ILE A 69 29.98 26.16 -16.01
CA ILE A 69 30.89 25.12 -15.52
C ILE A 69 31.97 25.82 -14.68
N ASP A 70 32.08 25.42 -13.41
CA ASP A 70 33.11 25.91 -12.50
C ASP A 70 33.51 24.81 -11.47
N SER A 71 34.28 25.18 -10.45
CA SER A 71 34.76 24.25 -9.42
C SER A 71 33.65 23.60 -8.58
N ASN A 72 32.41 24.10 -8.65
CA ASN A 72 31.26 23.52 -7.96
C ASN A 72 30.47 22.54 -8.85
N GLY A 73 30.84 22.39 -10.13
CA GLY A 73 30.19 21.48 -11.06
C GLY A 73 29.51 22.18 -12.24
N ILE A 74 28.38 21.63 -12.69
CA ILE A 74 27.62 22.09 -13.86
C ILE A 74 26.27 22.66 -13.41
N ASN A 75 25.98 23.91 -13.80
CA ASN A 75 24.67 24.52 -13.66
C ASN A 75 24.05 24.72 -15.06
N ALA A 76 22.92 24.05 -15.33
CA ALA A 76 22.23 24.14 -16.62
C ALA A 76 21.43 25.44 -16.82
N GLY A 77 21.36 26.34 -15.84
CA GLY A 77 20.71 27.63 -15.97
C GLY A 77 19.19 27.56 -16.19
N GLY A 78 18.53 26.48 -15.74
CA GLY A 78 17.12 26.25 -16.03
C GLY A 78 16.83 25.84 -17.49
N ASN A 79 17.87 25.50 -18.26
CA ASN A 79 17.73 24.86 -19.55
C ASN A 79 17.56 23.34 -19.41
N LYS A 80 17.02 22.70 -20.44
CA LYS A 80 16.96 21.24 -20.52
C LYS A 80 18.35 20.70 -20.87
N ILE A 81 18.74 19.61 -20.23
CA ILE A 81 19.86 18.77 -20.68
C ILE A 81 19.26 17.69 -21.59
N THR A 82 19.49 17.81 -22.89
CA THR A 82 18.94 16.89 -23.90
C THR A 82 19.94 15.78 -24.21
N ASN A 83 19.47 14.72 -24.87
CA ASN A 83 20.29 13.58 -25.33
C ASN A 83 21.03 12.85 -24.20
N VAL A 84 20.44 12.83 -23.00
CA VAL A 84 20.94 12.03 -21.88
C VAL A 84 20.54 10.57 -22.10
N ALA A 85 21.52 9.70 -22.31
CA ALA A 85 21.31 8.26 -22.37
C ALA A 85 20.77 7.72 -21.03
N PRO A 86 20.09 6.57 -21.01
CA PRO A 86 19.67 5.96 -19.75
C PRO A 86 20.88 5.69 -18.84
N GLY A 87 20.81 6.13 -17.58
CA GLY A 87 21.85 5.83 -16.60
C GLY A 87 21.93 4.33 -16.29
N VAL A 88 23.14 3.82 -16.08
CA VAL A 88 23.44 2.39 -15.86
C VAL A 88 24.02 2.16 -14.48
N VAL A 89 24.92 3.03 -14.01
CA VAL A 89 25.53 2.94 -12.68
C VAL A 89 24.93 3.95 -11.70
N GLY A 90 25.14 3.75 -10.39
CA GLY A 90 24.48 4.54 -9.34
C GLY A 90 24.79 6.04 -9.30
N THR A 91 25.77 6.51 -10.10
CA THR A 91 26.18 7.91 -10.21
C THR A 91 25.78 8.57 -11.53
N ASP A 92 25.09 7.84 -12.42
CA ASP A 92 24.65 8.38 -13.70
C ASP A 92 23.42 9.26 -13.54
N ALA A 93 23.28 10.27 -14.41
CA ALA A 93 22.04 11.00 -14.55
C ALA A 93 20.94 10.09 -15.11
N VAL A 94 19.71 10.27 -14.62
CA VAL A 94 18.52 9.59 -15.16
C VAL A 94 17.82 10.48 -16.17
N ASN A 95 17.31 9.88 -17.25
CA ASN A 95 16.46 10.59 -18.19
C ASN A 95 14.97 10.33 -17.91
N VAL A 96 14.10 11.08 -18.61
CA VAL A 96 12.65 11.02 -18.37
C VAL A 96 12.08 9.63 -18.70
N SER A 97 12.62 8.89 -19.66
CA SER A 97 12.06 7.57 -19.99
C SER A 97 12.24 6.54 -18.87
N GLN A 98 13.33 6.63 -18.10
CA GLN A 98 13.52 5.82 -16.89
C GLN A 98 12.47 6.15 -15.82
N LEU A 99 12.18 7.44 -15.62
CA LEU A 99 11.13 7.88 -14.70
C LEU A 99 9.74 7.44 -15.16
N THR A 100 9.40 7.65 -16.44
CA THR A 100 8.11 7.25 -17.01
C THR A 100 7.89 5.75 -16.90
N LYS A 101 8.90 4.92 -17.16
CA LYS A 101 8.79 3.46 -17.01
C LYS A 101 8.38 3.03 -15.60
N LEU A 102 8.89 3.73 -14.58
CA LEU A 102 8.47 3.50 -13.19
C LEU A 102 7.04 4.00 -12.96
N ALA A 103 6.73 5.23 -13.39
CA ALA A 103 5.43 5.87 -13.21
C ALA A 103 4.27 5.07 -13.85
N THR A 104 4.49 4.54 -15.05
CA THR A 104 3.49 3.76 -15.81
C THR A 104 3.43 2.29 -15.41
N ASN A 105 4.23 1.86 -14.42
CA ASN A 105 4.12 0.50 -13.91
C ASN A 105 2.75 0.32 -13.23
N THR A 106 2.26 -0.92 -13.21
CA THR A 106 0.92 -1.22 -12.71
C THR A 106 0.94 -2.17 -11.51
N ILE A 107 -0.07 -2.04 -10.65
CA ILE A 107 -0.36 -2.94 -9.53
C ILE A 107 -1.77 -3.49 -9.72
N GLN A 108 -1.96 -4.76 -9.35
CA GLN A 108 -3.26 -5.42 -9.28
C GLN A 108 -3.30 -6.30 -8.04
N LEU A 109 -4.46 -6.43 -7.40
CA LEU A 109 -4.66 -7.36 -6.28
C LEU A 109 -5.44 -8.58 -6.78
N GLY A 110 -4.97 -9.76 -6.41
CA GLY A 110 -5.68 -11.02 -6.61
C GLY A 110 -6.50 -11.40 -5.37
N GLY A 111 -7.54 -12.19 -5.57
CA GLY A 111 -8.37 -12.76 -4.51
C GLY A 111 -8.73 -14.22 -4.78
N ASP A 112 -9.69 -14.73 -4.02
CA ASP A 112 -10.19 -16.09 -4.16
C ASP A 112 -10.74 -16.35 -5.57
N ASN A 113 -10.77 -17.63 -5.96
CA ASN A 113 -11.25 -18.10 -7.27
C ASN A 113 -10.57 -17.41 -8.46
N ALA A 114 -9.28 -17.04 -8.30
CA ALA A 114 -8.49 -16.33 -9.30
C ALA A 114 -9.09 -14.98 -9.74
N SER A 115 -9.90 -14.36 -8.90
CA SER A 115 -10.40 -13.00 -9.14
C SER A 115 -9.27 -11.98 -9.04
N VAL A 116 -9.36 -10.89 -9.81
CA VAL A 116 -8.39 -9.80 -9.82
C VAL A 116 -9.11 -8.45 -9.89
N THR A 117 -8.51 -7.43 -9.28
CA THR A 117 -8.99 -6.04 -9.46
C THR A 117 -8.65 -5.52 -10.86
N ALA A 118 -9.14 -4.34 -11.25
CA ALA A 118 -8.54 -3.63 -12.36
C ALA A 118 -7.08 -3.24 -12.05
N THR A 119 -6.24 -3.12 -13.08
CA THR A 119 -4.87 -2.61 -12.93
C THR A 119 -4.87 -1.14 -12.56
N GLN A 120 -4.02 -0.74 -11.62
CA GLN A 120 -3.82 0.65 -11.22
C GLN A 120 -2.39 1.08 -11.57
N GLN A 121 -2.22 2.20 -12.27
CA GLN A 121 -0.89 2.79 -12.53
C GLN A 121 -0.36 3.52 -11.29
N LEU A 122 0.96 3.55 -11.13
CA LEU A 122 1.59 4.17 -9.96
C LEU A 122 1.38 5.69 -9.90
N ASP A 123 1.29 6.36 -11.04
CA ASP A 123 1.06 7.80 -11.17
C ASP A 123 -0.42 8.21 -11.22
N LYS A 124 -1.33 7.33 -10.81
CA LYS A 124 -2.78 7.59 -10.84
C LYS A 124 -3.14 8.90 -10.11
N THR A 125 -3.79 9.81 -10.83
CA THR A 125 -4.36 11.05 -10.27
C THR A 125 -5.30 10.75 -9.10
N GLY A 126 -5.10 11.43 -7.96
CA GLY A 126 -5.86 11.16 -6.74
C GLY A 126 -5.32 9.99 -5.90
N GLY A 127 -4.21 9.37 -6.34
CA GLY A 127 -3.53 8.29 -5.66
C GLY A 127 -4.12 6.91 -5.95
N ILE A 128 -3.36 5.88 -5.57
CA ILE A 128 -3.80 4.50 -5.62
C ILE A 128 -4.67 4.22 -4.40
N LYS A 129 -5.91 3.78 -4.63
CA LYS A 129 -6.81 3.30 -3.57
C LYS A 129 -7.28 1.89 -3.90
N PHE A 130 -7.14 0.98 -2.94
CA PHE A 130 -7.77 -0.34 -2.94
C PHE A 130 -8.66 -0.44 -1.72
N ASN A 131 -9.94 -0.77 -1.95
CA ASN A 131 -10.86 -1.06 -0.86
C ASN A 131 -10.71 -2.54 -0.50
N ILE A 132 -10.59 -2.84 0.79
CA ILE A 132 -10.78 -4.19 1.30
C ILE A 132 -12.22 -4.24 1.78
N VAL A 133 -13.06 -5.02 1.10
CA VAL A 133 -14.50 -5.11 1.37
C VAL A 133 -14.77 -6.44 2.07
N GLY A 134 -15.47 -6.38 3.20
CA GLY A 134 -15.97 -7.58 3.87
C GLY A 134 -17.32 -8.01 3.29
N GLU A 135 -17.51 -9.31 3.12
CA GLU A 135 -18.77 -9.92 2.69
C GLU A 135 -19.16 -11.05 3.66
N ASN A 136 -20.44 -11.44 3.67
CA ASN A 136 -20.94 -12.60 4.42
C ASN A 136 -20.59 -12.62 5.93
N GLY A 137 -20.69 -11.46 6.57
CA GLY A 137 -20.37 -11.32 8.00
C GLY A 137 -18.91 -11.07 8.30
N ILE A 138 -18.09 -10.77 7.29
CA ILE A 138 -16.80 -10.11 7.48
C ILE A 138 -16.98 -8.60 7.42
N THR A 139 -16.31 -7.89 8.32
CA THR A 139 -16.27 -6.41 8.33
C THR A 139 -14.84 -5.93 8.17
N THR A 140 -14.68 -4.76 7.56
CA THR A 140 -13.38 -4.13 7.36
C THR A 140 -13.41 -2.70 7.84
N LYS A 141 -12.32 -2.26 8.48
CA LYS A 141 -12.16 -0.88 8.94
C LYS A 141 -10.73 -0.42 8.69
N ALA A 142 -10.59 0.60 7.85
CA ALA A 142 -9.34 1.30 7.61
C ALA A 142 -9.22 2.51 8.56
N ALA A 143 -8.11 2.61 9.29
CA ALA A 143 -7.80 3.75 10.15
C ALA A 143 -6.28 3.87 10.33
N GLY A 144 -5.75 5.08 10.10
CA GLY A 144 -4.30 5.30 10.14
C GLY A 144 -3.57 4.45 9.10
N ASP A 145 -2.59 3.68 9.54
CA ASP A 145 -1.76 2.77 8.76
C ASP A 145 -2.29 1.33 8.70
N LYS A 146 -3.48 1.06 9.24
CA LYS A 146 -4.04 -0.30 9.38
C LYS A 146 -5.37 -0.46 8.64
N VAL A 147 -5.55 -1.66 8.12
CA VAL A 147 -6.88 -2.22 7.82
C VAL A 147 -7.11 -3.38 8.76
N THR A 148 -8.15 -3.27 9.58
CA THR A 148 -8.59 -4.35 10.46
C THR A 148 -9.72 -5.13 9.80
N ILE A 149 -9.67 -6.45 9.92
CA ILE A 149 -10.68 -7.38 9.42
C ILE A 149 -11.30 -8.04 10.65
N GLY A 150 -12.62 -7.96 10.74
CA GLY A 150 -13.40 -8.45 11.85
C GLY A 150 -14.54 -9.35 11.40
N VAL A 151 -15.18 -9.96 12.39
CA VAL A 151 -16.33 -10.85 12.21
C VAL A 151 -17.55 -10.14 12.77
N ASP A 152 -18.58 -9.95 11.95
CA ASP A 152 -19.89 -9.49 12.40
C ASP A 152 -20.73 -10.70 12.81
N THR A 153 -20.76 -10.91 14.12
CA THR A 153 -21.47 -12.01 14.76
C THR A 153 -22.98 -11.93 14.58
N ASN A 154 -23.55 -10.73 14.36
CA ASN A 154 -24.99 -10.59 14.09
C ASN A 154 -25.33 -11.14 12.71
N THR A 155 -24.57 -10.73 11.69
CA THR A 155 -24.74 -11.23 10.32
C THR A 155 -24.49 -12.74 10.26
N ILE A 156 -23.43 -13.24 10.91
CA ILE A 156 -23.16 -14.68 10.99
C ILE A 156 -24.26 -15.43 11.73
N GLY A 157 -24.69 -14.93 12.89
CA GLY A 157 -25.74 -15.56 13.69
C GLY A 157 -27.07 -15.66 12.93
N ALA A 158 -27.40 -14.64 12.14
CA ALA A 158 -28.61 -14.61 11.33
C ALA A 158 -28.55 -15.50 10.08
N ASN A 159 -27.36 -15.67 9.49
CA ASN A 159 -27.18 -16.41 8.24
C ASN A 159 -26.86 -17.89 8.44
N ILE A 160 -26.20 -18.26 9.54
CA ILE A 160 -25.89 -19.66 9.86
C ILE A 160 -27.07 -20.28 10.59
N LYS A 161 -27.49 -21.46 10.10
CA LYS A 161 -28.55 -22.25 10.70
C LYS A 161 -28.00 -23.52 11.33
N LEU A 162 -28.45 -23.82 12.55
CA LEU A 162 -28.28 -25.11 13.18
C LEU A 162 -29.35 -26.07 12.63
N LYS A 163 -28.92 -27.16 12.01
CA LYS A 163 -29.82 -28.24 11.57
C LYS A 163 -29.89 -29.33 12.63
N TYR A 164 -31.08 -29.79 12.96
CA TYR A 164 -31.31 -30.83 13.95
C TYR A 164 -32.49 -31.72 13.57
N LYS A 165 -32.61 -32.89 14.22
CA LYS A 165 -33.69 -33.86 14.00
C LYS A 165 -34.17 -34.41 15.34
N SER A 166 -35.43 -34.85 15.38
CA SER A 166 -35.93 -35.61 16.53
C SER A 166 -35.45 -37.06 16.45
N ASN A 167 -35.19 -37.69 17.60
CA ASN A 167 -34.87 -39.11 17.64
C ASN A 167 -36.03 -39.98 17.08
N SER A 168 -37.27 -39.50 17.23
CA SER A 168 -38.47 -40.20 16.77
C SER A 168 -38.81 -39.96 15.30
N ASP A 169 -38.13 -39.02 14.63
CA ASP A 169 -38.26 -38.77 13.19
C ASP A 169 -36.90 -38.32 12.64
N ALA A 170 -36.08 -39.31 12.27
CA ALA A 170 -34.75 -39.10 11.72
C ALA A 170 -34.76 -38.59 10.25
N THR A 171 -35.94 -38.52 9.61
CA THR A 171 -36.04 -38.14 8.20
C THR A 171 -36.27 -36.64 8.04
N THR A 172 -37.11 -36.06 8.90
CA THR A 172 -37.44 -34.63 8.83
C THR A 172 -36.39 -33.78 9.54
N ALA A 173 -35.61 -33.02 8.76
CA ALA A 173 -34.69 -32.03 9.30
C ALA A 173 -35.42 -30.74 9.68
N GLN A 174 -35.10 -30.21 10.85
CA GLN A 174 -35.51 -28.88 11.30
C GLN A 174 -34.30 -27.96 11.27
N GLU A 175 -34.56 -26.65 11.17
CA GLU A 175 -33.53 -25.62 11.18
C GLU A 175 -33.92 -24.48 12.11
N VAL A 176 -32.93 -23.92 12.79
CA VAL A 176 -33.08 -22.65 13.51
C VAL A 176 -31.85 -21.79 13.26
N LYS A 177 -32.00 -20.46 13.20
CA LYS A 177 -30.83 -19.58 13.09
C LYS A 177 -30.06 -19.61 14.40
N LEU A 178 -28.73 -19.46 14.33
CA LEU A 178 -27.92 -19.35 15.54
C LEU A 178 -28.37 -18.16 16.41
N SER A 179 -28.79 -17.05 15.79
CA SER A 179 -29.32 -15.88 16.49
C SER A 179 -30.62 -16.14 17.26
N ASP A 180 -31.45 -17.07 16.77
CA ASP A 180 -32.76 -17.34 17.36
C ASP A 180 -32.63 -18.33 18.54
N GLY A 181 -31.57 -19.14 18.54
CA GLY A 181 -31.31 -20.14 19.58
C GLY A 181 -32.31 -21.31 19.56
N LEU A 182 -32.15 -22.24 20.49
CA LEU A 182 -33.11 -23.34 20.70
C LEU A 182 -34.08 -22.97 21.82
N ASN A 183 -35.36 -23.23 21.60
CA ASN A 183 -36.39 -23.07 22.63
C ASN A 183 -36.84 -24.45 23.12
N PHE A 184 -36.54 -24.76 24.38
CA PHE A 184 -36.94 -26.00 25.04
C PHE A 184 -38.28 -25.77 25.73
N LYS A 185 -39.31 -26.54 25.34
CA LYS A 185 -40.68 -26.38 25.83
C LYS A 185 -41.07 -27.53 26.74
N ASP A 186 -42.01 -27.24 27.64
CA ASP A 186 -42.68 -28.26 28.44
C ASP A 186 -43.40 -29.27 27.55
N GLY A 187 -43.34 -30.53 27.97
CA GLY A 187 -44.12 -31.62 27.41
C GLY A 187 -45.40 -31.84 28.23
N LYS A 188 -46.21 -32.85 27.86
CA LYS A 188 -47.45 -33.16 28.60
C LYS A 188 -47.19 -33.43 30.09
N PHE A 189 -46.09 -34.10 30.42
CA PHE A 189 -45.73 -34.50 31.78
C PHE A 189 -44.31 -34.13 32.17
N THR A 190 -43.72 -33.16 31.48
CA THR A 190 -42.33 -32.74 31.75
C THR A 190 -42.21 -31.23 31.68
N THR A 191 -41.47 -30.65 32.62
CA THR A 191 -41.09 -29.23 32.59
C THR A 191 -39.65 -29.07 32.16
N ALA A 192 -39.41 -28.23 31.16
CA ALA A 192 -38.08 -27.90 30.68
C ALA A 192 -37.48 -26.77 31.53
N SER A 193 -36.20 -26.88 31.87
CA SER A 193 -35.44 -25.79 32.49
C SER A 193 -34.06 -25.68 31.84
N VAL A 194 -33.53 -24.47 31.77
CA VAL A 194 -32.23 -24.17 31.15
C VAL A 194 -31.31 -23.48 32.15
N GLY A 195 -30.07 -23.94 32.21
CA GLY A 195 -28.99 -23.43 33.06
C GLY A 195 -27.90 -22.70 32.27
N ALA A 196 -26.84 -22.30 32.97
CA ALA A 196 -25.66 -21.72 32.33
C ALA A 196 -25.00 -22.71 31.35
N ASN A 197 -24.24 -22.19 30.39
CA ASN A 197 -23.46 -22.99 29.42
C ASN A 197 -24.28 -23.99 28.58
N GLY A 198 -25.59 -23.74 28.41
CA GLY A 198 -26.46 -24.60 27.61
C GLY A 198 -26.90 -25.89 28.29
N GLU A 199 -26.82 -25.97 29.63
CA GLU A 199 -27.42 -27.08 30.37
C GLU A 199 -28.95 -27.08 30.19
N VAL A 200 -29.52 -28.24 29.86
CA VAL A 200 -30.97 -28.43 29.68
C VAL A 200 -31.41 -29.60 30.54
N LYS A 201 -32.43 -29.38 31.38
CA LYS A 201 -33.03 -30.41 32.23
C LYS A 201 -34.52 -30.55 31.94
N TYR A 202 -35.01 -31.78 31.97
CA TYR A 202 -36.42 -32.11 31.93
C TYR A 202 -36.82 -32.81 33.22
N ASP A 203 -37.62 -32.14 34.03
CA ASP A 203 -38.22 -32.74 35.23
C ASP A 203 -39.59 -33.31 34.92
N THR A 204 -39.97 -34.40 35.58
CA THR A 204 -41.31 -34.98 35.43
C THR A 204 -42.32 -34.25 36.32
N VAL A 205 -43.48 -33.90 35.76
CA VAL A 205 -44.61 -33.38 36.53
C VAL A 205 -45.29 -34.54 37.24
N THR A 206 -45.08 -34.61 38.56
CA THR A 206 -45.64 -35.67 39.40
C THR A 206 -46.84 -35.17 40.19
N GLN A 207 -47.78 -36.07 40.48
CA GLN A 207 -48.95 -35.82 41.31
C GLN A 207 -49.24 -37.01 42.21
N GLY A 208 -49.58 -36.72 43.46
CA GLY A 208 -49.96 -37.73 44.44
C GLY A 208 -51.39 -38.22 44.24
N ILE A 209 -51.65 -39.43 44.73
CA ILE A 209 -52.99 -39.99 44.89
C ILE A 209 -53.34 -39.90 46.36
N THR A 210 -54.54 -39.40 46.67
CA THR A 210 -55.05 -39.35 48.04
C THR A 210 -56.09 -40.46 48.24
N VAL A 211 -56.09 -41.10 49.41
CA VAL A 211 -57.12 -42.07 49.78
C VAL A 211 -57.87 -41.54 50.99
N THR A 212 -59.19 -41.40 50.85
CA THR A 212 -60.09 -41.03 51.95
C THR A 212 -61.19 -42.08 52.01
N ASP A 213 -61.39 -42.69 53.17
CA ASP A 213 -62.40 -43.73 53.42
C ASP A 213 -62.39 -44.87 52.38
N GLY A 214 -61.19 -45.34 52.01
CA GLY A 214 -60.99 -46.44 51.06
C GLY A 214 -61.20 -46.06 49.58
N LYS A 215 -61.47 -44.78 49.27
CA LYS A 215 -61.65 -44.29 47.90
C LYS A 215 -60.44 -43.45 47.47
N ALA A 216 -59.80 -43.87 46.38
CA ALA A 216 -58.73 -43.11 45.74
C ALA A 216 -59.29 -41.89 44.99
N THR A 217 -58.65 -40.74 45.18
CA THR A 217 -58.90 -39.50 44.46
C THR A 217 -57.59 -38.96 43.90
N VAL A 218 -57.69 -38.30 42.76
CA VAL A 218 -56.57 -37.65 42.07
C VAL A 218 -56.93 -36.19 41.80
N PRO A 219 -55.93 -35.31 41.64
CA PRO A 219 -56.16 -33.95 41.16
C PRO A 219 -56.91 -33.93 39.82
N THR A 220 -57.56 -32.80 39.51
CA THR A 220 -58.28 -32.62 38.25
C THR A 220 -57.37 -32.46 37.04
N THR A 221 -56.11 -32.08 37.25
CA THR A 221 -55.06 -32.05 36.22
C THR A 221 -54.46 -33.44 36.04
N ASP A 222 -54.11 -33.83 34.81
CA ASP A 222 -53.36 -35.08 34.56
C ASP A 222 -51.93 -34.95 35.12
N GLY A 223 -51.36 -36.03 35.68
CA GLY A 223 -49.95 -36.07 36.09
C GLY A 223 -49.43 -37.48 36.32
N LEU A 224 -48.11 -37.61 36.46
CA LEU A 224 -47.47 -38.88 36.73
C LEU A 224 -47.49 -39.18 38.24
N THR A 225 -47.87 -40.37 38.65
CA THR A 225 -47.70 -40.78 40.05
C THR A 225 -46.43 -41.60 40.19
N THR A 226 -45.74 -41.46 41.32
CA THR A 226 -44.52 -42.24 41.58
C THR A 226 -44.87 -43.62 42.13
N ALA A 227 -43.92 -44.56 42.05
CA ALA A 227 -44.07 -45.86 42.72
C ALA A 227 -44.34 -45.72 44.23
N LYS A 228 -43.80 -44.67 44.86
CA LYS A 228 -44.04 -44.36 46.27
C LYS A 228 -45.50 -43.94 46.51
N ASP A 229 -46.07 -43.12 45.63
CA ASP A 229 -47.46 -42.70 45.74
C ASP A 229 -48.41 -43.90 45.62
N ILE A 230 -48.15 -44.82 44.67
CA ILE A 230 -48.91 -46.08 44.55
C ILE A 230 -48.76 -46.94 45.81
N ALA A 231 -47.53 -47.18 46.27
CA ALA A 231 -47.29 -48.02 47.44
C ALA A 231 -48.03 -47.50 48.69
N ASN A 232 -48.03 -46.18 48.88
CA ASN A 232 -48.78 -45.55 49.98
C ASN A 232 -50.29 -45.77 49.86
N VAL A 233 -50.86 -45.64 48.66
CA VAL A 233 -52.28 -45.91 48.42
C VAL A 233 -52.61 -47.36 48.77
N VAL A 234 -51.88 -48.33 48.20
CA VAL A 234 -52.17 -49.76 48.36
C VAL A 234 -52.06 -50.18 49.83
N ASN A 235 -51.01 -49.75 50.53
CA ASN A 235 -50.82 -50.09 51.94
C ASN A 235 -51.91 -49.50 52.85
N ASN A 236 -52.57 -48.41 52.45
CA ASN A 236 -53.63 -47.75 53.20
C ASN A 236 -55.05 -48.27 52.88
N LEU A 237 -55.23 -49.16 51.90
CA LEU A 237 -56.55 -49.69 51.54
C LEU A 237 -57.15 -50.65 52.59
N GLY A 238 -56.46 -50.88 53.72
CA GLY A 238 -57.04 -51.60 54.87
C GLY A 238 -57.30 -53.08 54.62
N TRP A 239 -56.65 -53.70 53.64
CA TRP A 239 -56.66 -55.16 53.47
C TRP A 239 -55.83 -55.76 54.61
N LYS A 240 -56.52 -56.13 55.70
CA LYS A 240 -55.98 -57.06 56.71
C LYS A 240 -56.26 -58.49 56.31
#